data_AF-A0A226BUF3-F1
#
_entry.id   AF-A0A226BUF3-F1
#
_cell.length_a   1.000
_cell.length_b   1.000
_cell.length_c   1.000
_cell.angle_alpha   90.00
_cell.angle_beta   90.00
_cell.angle_gamma   90.00
#
_symmetry.space_group_name_H-M   'P 1'
#
loop_
_entity.id
_entity.type
_entity.pdbx_description
1 polymer ?
#
loop_
_entity_poly.entity_id
_entity_poly.type
_entity_poly.pdbx_seq_one_letter_code
_entity_poly.pdbx_strand_id
1 'polypeptide(L)'
;MQREQKTVKTGYPCEGMVEPESTKGARSTNSLEPSEEDGAESLLDKLLHTGNLNAAYKRVKQNRGAAGVDGMTVDELMPYLKENKDEFLESLRSGKY
;
A
#
# COMPACT_ATOMS: atom_id res chain seq x y z
N MET A 1 -44.54 10.29 -6.88
CA MET A 1 -43.71 11.39 -7.39
C MET A 1 -42.25 10.92 -7.44
N GLN A 2 -41.86 10.22 -8.51
CA GLN A 2 -40.47 9.80 -8.73
C GLN A 2 -39.70 10.96 -9.37
N ARG A 3 -38.50 11.26 -8.87
CA ARG A 3 -37.60 12.27 -9.44
C ARG A 3 -36.70 11.58 -10.45
N GLU A 4 -36.76 11.99 -11.69
CA GLU A 4 -35.88 11.48 -12.75
C GLU A 4 -34.50 12.13 -12.63
N GLN A 5 -33.44 11.33 -12.75
CA GLN A 5 -32.07 11.82 -12.76
C GLN A 5 -31.72 12.36 -14.16
N LYS A 6 -31.16 13.57 -14.21
CA LYS A 6 -30.66 14.21 -15.43
C LYS A 6 -29.23 13.71 -15.69
N THR A 7 -29.04 12.77 -16.60
CA THR A 7 -27.71 12.42 -17.11
C THR A 7 -27.42 13.23 -18.37
N VAL A 8 -26.38 14.08 -18.31
CA VAL A 8 -25.80 14.70 -19.52
C VAL A 8 -24.85 13.67 -20.13
N LYS A 9 -25.17 13.18 -21.32
CA LYS A 9 -24.28 12.39 -22.18
C LYS A 9 -23.20 13.31 -22.75
N THR A 10 -22.10 13.50 -22.03
CA THR A 10 -20.88 14.06 -22.62
C THR A 10 -20.21 12.96 -23.43
N GLY A 11 -20.35 13.03 -24.76
CA GLY A 11 -19.54 12.23 -25.68
C GLY A 11 -18.08 12.61 -25.52
N TYR A 12 -17.22 11.64 -25.27
CA TYR A 12 -15.77 11.79 -25.35
C TYR A 12 -15.33 11.42 -26.76
N PRO A 13 -14.87 12.36 -27.61
CA PRO A 13 -14.16 12.02 -28.82
C PRO A 13 -12.73 11.66 -28.43
N CYS A 14 -12.40 10.37 -28.47
CA CYS A 14 -11.02 9.91 -28.40
C CYS A 14 -10.43 10.01 -29.80
N GLU A 15 -9.89 11.18 -30.16
CA GLU A 15 -9.10 11.36 -31.37
C GLU A 15 -7.68 11.78 -30.99
N GLY A 16 -6.70 10.94 -31.33
CA GLY A 16 -5.29 11.22 -31.11
C GLY A 16 -4.41 10.00 -30.83
N MET A 17 -4.58 8.90 -31.57
CA MET A 17 -3.56 7.84 -31.60
C MET A 17 -2.37 8.35 -32.42
N VAL A 18 -1.34 8.83 -31.74
CA VAL A 18 -0.01 9.03 -32.34
C VAL A 18 0.85 7.83 -31.93
N GLU A 19 1.10 6.93 -32.88
CA GLU A 19 2.03 5.81 -32.71
C GLU A 19 3.45 6.37 -32.49
N PRO A 20 4.13 6.12 -31.36
CA PRO A 20 5.56 6.37 -31.28
C PRO A 20 6.31 5.23 -31.98
N GLU A 21 6.99 5.60 -33.05
CA GLU A 21 7.87 4.75 -33.85
C GLU A 21 8.94 4.05 -33.00
N SER A 22 9.20 2.78 -33.32
CA SER A 22 10.15 1.91 -32.64
C SER A 22 11.59 2.46 -32.70
N THR A 23 12.12 2.88 -31.54
CA THR A 23 13.56 3.13 -31.37
C THR A 23 14.19 1.97 -30.61
N LYS A 24 15.06 1.25 -31.33
CA LYS A 24 15.94 0.19 -30.84
C LYS A 24 17.05 0.79 -29.96
N GLY A 25 17.26 0.21 -28.78
CA GLY A 25 18.46 0.39 -27.92
C GLY A 25 18.21 1.38 -26.77
N ALA A 26 18.46 1.08 -25.50
CA ALA A 26 19.39 0.10 -24.93
C ALA A 26 18.68 -0.77 -23.90
N ARG A 27 18.95 -2.08 -23.94
CA ARG A 27 18.69 -2.98 -22.83
C ARG A 27 19.65 -2.54 -21.72
N SER A 28 19.16 -1.80 -20.72
CA SER A 28 19.91 -1.63 -19.48
C SER A 28 19.99 -3.01 -18.85
N THR A 29 21.08 -3.72 -19.08
CA THR A 29 21.48 -4.80 -18.18
C THR A 29 21.92 -4.09 -16.91
N ASN A 30 20.96 -3.68 -16.08
CA ASN A 30 21.25 -3.69 -14.66
C ASN A 30 21.59 -5.16 -14.41
N SER A 31 22.89 -5.46 -14.27
CA SER A 31 23.31 -6.70 -13.63
C SER A 31 22.64 -6.70 -12.28
N LEU A 32 21.46 -7.31 -12.22
CA LEU A 32 20.93 -7.90 -11.02
C LEU A 32 21.90 -9.01 -10.69
N GLU A 33 22.97 -8.64 -9.98
CA GLU A 33 23.59 -9.55 -9.04
C GLU A 33 22.43 -10.25 -8.32
N PRO A 34 22.35 -11.59 -8.34
CA PRO A 34 21.32 -12.30 -7.59
C PRO A 34 21.62 -12.04 -6.12
N SER A 35 21.05 -10.95 -5.61
CA SER A 35 20.82 -10.78 -4.19
C SER A 35 19.95 -11.97 -3.83
N GLU A 36 20.55 -12.91 -3.12
CA GLU A 36 20.01 -14.18 -2.69
C GLU A 36 18.50 -14.07 -2.54
N GLU A 37 17.76 -14.83 -3.33
CA GLU A 37 16.31 -14.73 -3.48
C GLU A 37 15.66 -14.74 -2.10
N ASP A 38 15.36 -13.54 -1.65
CA ASP A 38 14.77 -13.26 -0.36
C ASP A 38 13.29 -13.61 -0.52
N GLY A 39 12.99 -14.91 -0.35
CA GLY A 39 11.64 -15.45 -0.53
C GLY A 39 10.60 -14.71 0.31
N ALA A 40 9.31 -15.00 0.08
CA ALA A 40 8.21 -14.30 0.74
C ALA A 40 8.32 -14.28 2.29
N GLU A 41 8.90 -15.32 2.89
CA GLU A 41 9.16 -15.37 4.34
C GLU A 41 10.17 -14.29 4.78
N SER A 42 11.24 -14.07 4.01
CA SER A 42 12.25 -13.06 4.33
C SER A 42 11.70 -11.63 4.13
N LEU A 43 10.80 -11.43 3.17
CA LEU A 43 10.05 -10.16 3.04
C LEU A 43 9.11 -9.91 4.22
N LEU A 44 8.40 -10.94 4.68
CA LEU A 44 7.53 -10.83 5.85
C LEU A 44 8.34 -10.52 7.11
N ASP A 45 9.49 -11.16 7.29
CA ASP A 45 10.38 -10.83 8.41
C ASP A 45 10.93 -9.39 8.34
N LYS A 46 11.27 -8.90 7.15
CA LYS A 46 11.64 -7.49 6.94
C LYS A 46 10.47 -6.54 7.23
N LEU A 47 9.26 -6.91 6.84
CA LEU A 47 8.04 -6.14 7.12
C LEU A 47 7.78 -6.04 8.63
N LEU A 48 7.87 -7.16 9.34
CA LEU A 48 7.61 -7.28 10.77
C LEU A 48 8.80 -6.85 11.63
N HIS A 49 9.92 -6.45 11.02
CA HIS A 49 11.08 -5.96 11.74
C HIS A 49 10.74 -4.73 12.59
N THR A 50 11.13 -4.72 13.86
CA THR A 50 10.83 -3.64 14.82
C THR A 50 11.22 -2.26 14.30
N GLY A 51 12.34 -2.14 13.58
CA GLY A 51 12.76 -0.89 12.95
C GLY A 51 11.77 -0.39 11.90
N ASN A 52 11.25 -1.28 11.05
CA ASN A 52 10.26 -0.95 10.03
C ASN A 52 8.92 -0.57 10.65
N LEU A 53 8.43 -1.36 11.62
CA LEU A 53 7.17 -1.08 12.32
C LEU A 53 7.20 0.28 13.04
N ASN A 54 8.31 0.62 13.68
CA ASN A 54 8.47 1.93 14.32
C ASN A 54 8.49 3.08 13.30
N ALA A 55 9.11 2.88 12.13
CA ALA A 55 9.09 3.86 11.05
C ALA A 55 7.66 4.04 10.48
N ALA A 56 6.92 2.95 10.30
CA ALA A 56 5.53 2.98 9.87
C ALA A 56 4.64 3.74 10.87
N TYR A 57 4.76 3.42 12.17
CA TYR A 57 4.03 4.13 13.22
C TYR A 57 4.30 5.64 13.20
N LYS A 58 5.57 6.06 13.05
CA LYS A 58 5.93 7.48 12.96
C LYS A 58 5.27 8.16 11.76
N ARG A 59 5.23 7.51 10.59
CA ARG A 59 4.57 8.04 9.39
C ARG A 59 3.06 8.18 9.59
N VAL A 60 2.40 7.19 10.16
CA VAL A 60 0.97 7.26 10.50
C VAL A 60 0.70 8.46 11.41
N LYS A 61 1.55 8.64 12.44
CA LYS A 61 1.45 9.78 13.35
C LYS A 61 1.68 11.14 12.68
N GLN A 62 2.57 11.21 11.69
CA GLN A 62 2.82 12.42 10.93
C GLN A 62 1.67 12.76 9.97
N ASN A 63 1.05 11.76 9.36
CA ASN A 63 0.00 11.95 8.36
C ASN A 63 -1.33 12.43 8.98
N ARG A 64 -1.61 12.10 10.25
CA ARG A 64 -2.79 12.59 11.01
C ARG A 64 -4.12 12.45 10.25
N GLY A 65 -4.31 11.32 9.58
CA GLY A 65 -5.53 11.04 8.82
C GLY A 65 -6.79 10.95 9.70
N ALA A 66 -7.96 10.99 9.06
CA ALA A 66 -9.22 10.70 9.72
C ALA A 66 -9.29 9.23 10.18
N ALA A 67 -10.08 8.97 11.22
CA ALA A 67 -10.31 7.62 11.74
C ALA A 67 -10.96 6.71 10.70
N GLY A 68 -10.65 5.41 10.78
CA GLY A 68 -11.21 4.39 9.93
C GLY A 68 -12.61 3.95 10.34
N VAL A 69 -13.04 2.78 9.83
CA VAL A 69 -14.34 2.17 10.17
C VAL A 69 -14.45 1.78 11.66
N ASP A 70 -13.31 1.49 12.28
CA ASP A 70 -13.16 1.20 13.70
C ASP A 70 -13.29 2.47 14.59
N GLY A 71 -13.31 3.66 13.98
CA GLY A 71 -13.37 4.93 14.69
C GLY A 71 -12.10 5.27 15.46
N MET A 72 -11.03 4.51 15.27
CA MET A 72 -9.80 4.64 16.05
C MET A 72 -8.97 5.83 15.58
N THR A 73 -8.55 6.68 16.52
CA THR A 73 -7.66 7.80 16.24
C THR A 73 -6.18 7.43 16.36
N VAL A 74 -5.32 8.27 15.77
CA VAL A 74 -3.86 8.09 15.83
C VAL A 74 -3.32 8.13 17.27
N ASP A 75 -3.95 8.88 18.17
CA ASP A 75 -3.54 8.95 19.57
C ASP A 75 -3.89 7.65 20.34
N GLU A 76 -4.96 6.96 19.93
CA GLU A 76 -5.37 5.67 20.49
C GLU A 76 -4.56 4.49 19.92
N LEU A 77 -3.86 4.68 18.80
CA LEU A 77 -3.08 3.63 18.15
C LEU A 77 -1.96 3.07 19.05
N MET A 78 -1.26 3.95 19.76
CA MET A 78 -0.14 3.53 20.63
C MET A 78 -0.57 2.67 21.83
N PRO A 79 -1.61 3.01 22.61
CA PRO A 79 -2.09 2.13 23.67
C PRO A 79 -2.58 0.79 23.13
N TYR A 80 -3.33 0.77 22.03
CA TYR A 80 -3.78 -0.49 21.42
C TYR A 80 -2.63 -1.40 21.00
N LEU A 81 -1.59 -0.85 20.36
CA LEU A 81 -0.42 -1.62 19.98
C LEU A 81 0.36 -2.13 21.21
N LYS A 82 0.30 -1.47 22.37
CA LYS A 82 0.94 -2.02 23.58
C LYS A 82 0.23 -3.25 24.11
N GLU A 83 -1.09 -3.29 23.97
CA GLU A 83 -1.92 -4.38 24.49
C GLU A 83 -2.02 -5.56 23.51
N ASN A 84 -2.08 -5.29 22.20
CA ASN A 84 -2.43 -6.29 21.18
C ASN A 84 -1.29 -6.66 20.23
N LYS A 85 -0.10 -6.07 20.37
CA LYS A 85 0.98 -6.26 19.38
C LYS A 85 1.39 -7.71 19.19
N ASP A 86 1.55 -8.48 20.26
CA ASP A 86 2.06 -9.84 20.15
C ASP A 86 1.07 -10.73 19.38
N GLU A 87 -0.22 -10.69 19.76
CA GLU A 87 -1.30 -11.38 19.04
C GLU A 87 -1.42 -10.93 17.58
N PHE A 88 -1.35 -9.62 17.33
CA PHE A 88 -1.37 -9.07 15.98
C PHE A 88 -0.21 -9.61 15.13
N LEU A 89 1.02 -9.61 15.65
CA LEU A 89 2.18 -10.11 14.92
C LEU A 89 2.11 -11.62 14.67
N GLU A 90 1.61 -12.40 15.64
CA GLU A 90 1.38 -13.84 15.46
C GLU A 90 0.30 -14.13 14.41
N SER A 91 -0.78 -13.34 14.38
CA SER A 91 -1.83 -13.46 13.37
C SER A 91 -1.31 -13.21 11.95
N LEU A 92 -0.42 -12.22 11.78
CA LEU A 92 0.25 -11.93 10.50
C LEU A 92 1.20 -13.05 10.09
N ARG A 93 2.01 -13.57 11.03
CA ARG A 93 2.93 -14.69 10.76
C ARG A 93 2.20 -15.99 10.40
N SER A 94 1.05 -16.22 10.99
CA SER A 94 0.21 -17.40 10.71
C SER A 94 -0.73 -17.23 9.52
N GLY A 95 -0.78 -16.04 8.91
CA GLY A 95 -1.63 -15.74 7.76
C GLY A 95 -3.13 -15.72 8.07
N LYS A 96 -3.51 -15.43 9.32
CA LYS A 96 -4.91 -15.43 9.81
C LYS A 96 -5.53 -14.05 9.91
N TYR A 97 -4.75 -13.01 9.58
CA TYR A 97 -5.19 -11.62 9.55
C TYR A 97 -5.82 -11.25 8.20
#